data_AF-A0A453D5W0-F1
#
_entry.id   AF-A0A453D5W0-F1
#
_cell.length_a   1.000
_cell.length_b   1.000
_cell.length_c   1.000
_cell.angle_alpha   90.00
_cell.angle_beta   90.00
_cell.angle_gamma   90.00
#
_symmetry.space_group_name_H-M   'P 1'
#
loop_
_entity.id
_entity.type
_entity.pdbx_description
1 polymer ?
#
loop_
_entity_poly.entity_id
_entity_poly.type
_entity_poly.pdbx_seq_one_letter_code
_entity_poly.pdbx_strand_id
1 'polypeptide(L)'
;QTLHQLYIINAGSGFRALWRVLKAFMEARTLKKIQVLGTNYLSTVLEAVEPSNLPEFLGGTCSCSATGGCLLQDKGPWTDAGIIRASKEPSARHVDSTCGRKRTLGMLLLE
;
A
#
# COMPACT_ATOMS: atom_id res chain seq x y z
N GLN A 1 -3.62 12.03 -4.71
CA GLN A 1 -3.67 11.83 -3.25
C GLN A 1 -2.68 10.73 -2.91
N THR A 2 -1.65 11.00 -2.12
CA THR A 2 -0.53 10.06 -1.86
C THR A 2 -0.64 9.31 -0.53
N LEU A 3 -1.55 9.72 0.36
CA LEU A 3 -1.72 9.15 1.68
C LEU A 3 -3.07 8.42 1.77
N HIS A 4 -3.04 7.14 2.16
CA HIS A 4 -4.23 6.33 2.43
C HIS A 4 -4.68 6.51 3.88
N GLN A 5 -3.79 6.22 4.83
CA GLN A 5 -4.05 6.25 6.27
C GLN A 5 -2.80 6.69 7.04
N LEU A 6 -2.98 7.47 8.11
CA LEU A 6 -1.93 7.95 9.01
C LEU A 6 -2.32 7.66 10.45
N TYR A 7 -1.44 7.00 11.19
CA TYR A 7 -1.62 6.71 12.61
C TYR A 7 -0.56 7.45 13.42
N ILE A 8 -1.02 8.22 14.41
CA ILE A 8 -0.16 8.84 15.42
C ILE A 8 -0.39 8.09 16.72
N ILE A 9 0.62 7.34 17.17
CA ILE A 9 0.55 6.47 18.36
C ILE A 9 1.17 7.13 19.58
N ASN A 10 0.88 6.60 20.77
CA ASN A 10 1.39 7.10 22.04
C ASN A 10 1.11 8.61 22.28
N ALA A 11 -0.03 9.10 21.78
CA ALA A 11 -0.39 10.50 21.92
C ALA A 11 -0.94 10.79 23.32
N GLY A 12 -0.18 11.57 24.09
CA GLY A 12 -0.57 12.08 25.40
C GLY A 12 -1.73 13.08 25.38
N SER A 13 -2.22 13.45 26.55
CA SER A 13 -3.33 14.41 26.72
C SER A 13 -3.04 15.77 26.07
N GLY A 14 -1.81 16.27 26.20
CA GLY A 14 -1.36 17.52 25.59
C GLY A 14 -1.42 17.49 24.05
N PHE A 15 -0.94 16.41 23.43
CA PHE A 15 -1.01 16.25 21.97
C PHE A 15 -2.47 16.18 21.50
N ARG A 16 -3.35 15.49 22.23
CA ARG A 16 -4.78 15.43 21.91
C ARG A 16 -5.45 16.81 21.96
N ALA A 17 -5.08 17.65 22.92
CA ALA A 17 -5.58 19.02 23.02
C ALA A 17 -5.09 19.86 21.82
N LEU A 18 -3.80 19.81 21.51
CA LEU A 18 -3.23 20.48 20.34
C LEU A 18 -3.88 20.01 19.03
N TRP A 19 -4.10 18.69 18.90
CA TRP A 19 -4.75 18.11 17.74
C TRP A 19 -6.16 18.63 17.53
N ARG A 20 -6.92 18.93 18.59
CA ARG A 20 -8.25 19.56 18.45
C ARG A 20 -8.18 20.95 17.83
N VAL A 21 -7.16 21.73 18.16
CA VAL A 21 -6.94 23.06 17.59
C VAL A 21 -6.50 22.92 16.12
N LEU A 22 -5.53 22.05 15.83
CA LEU A 22 -5.03 21.81 14.47
C LEU A 22 -6.13 21.29 13.53
N LYS A 23 -7.07 20.48 14.05
CA LYS A 23 -8.22 19.99 13.27
C LYS A 23 -9.09 21.11 12.69
N ALA A 24 -9.18 22.26 13.35
CA ALA A 24 -9.94 23.40 12.84
C ALA A 24 -9.34 23.98 11.54
N PHE A 25 -8.04 23.74 11.30
CA PHE A 25 -7.32 24.25 10.13
C PHE A 25 -7.18 23.22 9.00
N MET A 26 -7.58 21.96 9.21
CA MET A 26 -7.41 20.89 8.23
C MET A 26 -8.73 20.53 7.53
N GLU A 27 -8.66 20.29 6.23
CA GLU A 27 -9.80 19.82 5.45
C GLU A 27 -10.28 18.42 5.89
N ALA A 28 -11.60 18.22 5.83
CA ALA A 28 -12.24 16.96 6.24
C ALA A 28 -11.70 15.71 5.51
N ARG A 29 -11.23 15.85 4.26
CA ARG A 29 -10.64 14.73 3.50
C ARG A 29 -9.31 14.26 4.10
N THR A 30 -8.52 15.19 4.62
CA THR A 30 -7.24 14.89 5.28
C THR A 30 -7.51 14.34 6.68
N LEU A 31 -8.46 14.93 7.42
CA LEU A 31 -8.82 14.47 8.75
C LEU A 31 -9.32 13.04 8.81
N LYS A 32 -10.09 12.59 7.80
CA LYS A 32 -10.58 11.20 7.72
C LYS A 32 -9.45 10.16 7.67
N LYS A 33 -8.26 10.57 7.21
CA LYS A 33 -7.12 9.67 7.06
C LYS A 33 -6.24 9.62 8.31
N ILE A 34 -6.37 10.58 9.22
CA ILE A 34 -5.48 10.73 10.36
C ILE A 34 -6.17 10.25 11.63
N GLN A 35 -5.60 9.23 12.25
CA GLN A 35 -6.06 8.68 13.52
C GLN A 35 -5.02 8.93 14.61
N VAL A 36 -5.45 9.59 15.69
CA VAL A 36 -4.60 9.87 16.86
C VAL A 36 -4.97 8.89 17.97
N LEU A 37 -4.07 7.95 18.23
CA LEU A 37 -4.22 6.85 19.19
C LEU A 37 -3.44 7.15 20.47
N GLY A 38 -3.98 6.70 21.61
CA GLY A 38 -3.34 6.88 22.92
C GLY A 38 -2.31 5.80 23.23
N THR A 39 -2.27 5.37 24.49
CA THR A 39 -1.48 4.23 24.97
C THR A 39 -2.01 2.89 24.47
N ASN A 40 -3.34 2.77 24.32
CA ASN A 40 -4.00 1.59 23.75
C ASN A 40 -4.16 1.77 22.23
N TYR A 41 -3.06 1.63 21.49
CA TYR A 41 -3.05 1.77 20.02
C TYR A 41 -2.98 0.43 19.28
N LEU A 42 -2.49 -0.61 19.96
CA LEU A 42 -2.13 -1.89 19.34
C LEU A 42 -3.31 -2.53 18.59
N SER A 43 -4.49 -2.60 19.20
CA SER A 43 -5.67 -3.25 18.60
C SER A 43 -6.10 -2.60 17.28
N THR A 44 -6.13 -1.27 17.23
CA THR A 44 -6.50 -0.52 16.02
C THR A 44 -5.43 -0.64 14.93
N VAL A 45 -4.15 -0.68 15.30
CA VAL A 45 -3.06 -0.85 14.32
C VAL A 45 -3.05 -2.27 13.76
N LEU A 46 -3.26 -3.28 14.60
CA LEU A 46 -3.28 -4.69 14.20
C LEU A 46 -4.48 -5.07 13.32
N GLU A 47 -5.57 -4.29 13.37
CA GLU A 47 -6.69 -4.44 12.43
C GLU A 47 -6.28 -4.05 11.00
N ALA A 48 -5.41 -3.04 10.87
CA ALA A 48 -4.96 -2.54 9.57
C ALA A 48 -3.69 -3.24 9.05
N VAL A 49 -2.84 -3.73 9.94
CA VAL A 49 -1.52 -4.29 9.61
C VAL A 49 -1.29 -5.58 10.38
N GLU A 50 -0.87 -6.62 9.69
CA GLU A 50 -0.54 -7.90 10.32
C GLU A 50 0.65 -7.76 11.30
N PRO A 51 0.63 -8.44 12.47
CA PRO A 51 1.70 -8.34 13.48
C PRO A 51 3.09 -8.69 12.93
N SER A 52 3.19 -9.58 11.95
CA SER A 52 4.44 -10.00 11.30
C SER A 52 5.11 -8.88 10.49
N ASN A 53 4.34 -7.86 10.08
CA ASN A 53 4.82 -6.72 9.32
C ASN A 53 5.10 -5.50 10.22
N LEU A 54 4.76 -5.58 11.51
CA LEU A 54 4.97 -4.50 12.47
C LEU A 54 6.22 -4.78 13.33
N PRO A 55 7.11 -3.78 13.55
CA PRO A 55 8.28 -3.95 14.40
C PRO A 55 7.93 -4.31 15.86
N GLU A 56 8.80 -5.09 16.50
CA GLU A 56 8.64 -5.48 17.92
C GLU A 56 8.52 -4.27 18.87
N PHE A 57 9.23 -3.17 18.61
CA PHE A 57 9.17 -1.97 19.46
C PHE A 57 7.80 -1.25 19.43
N LEU A 58 6.96 -1.56 18.43
CA LEU A 58 5.58 -1.09 18.32
C LEU A 58 4.56 -2.16 18.75
N GLY A 59 5.03 -3.29 19.27
CA GLY A 59 4.22 -4.42 19.72
C GLY A 59 3.84 -5.42 18.61
N GLY A 60 4.57 -5.44 17.50
CA GLY A 60 4.49 -6.50 16.50
C GLY A 60 5.47 -7.65 16.77
N THR A 61 5.70 -8.48 15.75
CA THR A 61 6.61 -9.64 15.82
C THR A 61 7.73 -9.59 14.78
N CYS A 62 7.85 -8.50 14.02
CA CYS A 62 8.93 -8.33 13.05
C CYS A 62 10.26 -8.02 13.76
N SER A 63 11.20 -8.96 13.66
CA SER A 63 12.58 -8.81 14.14
C SER A 63 13.56 -8.84 12.96
N CYS A 64 14.17 -7.71 12.63
CA CYS A 64 15.22 -7.61 11.61
C CYS A 64 16.62 -7.73 12.23
N SER A 65 16.86 -8.82 12.98
CA SER A 65 18.11 -9.04 13.73
C SER A 65 19.34 -9.15 12.82
N ALA A 66 19.19 -9.68 11.61
CA ALA A 66 20.28 -9.90 10.66
C ALA A 66 20.93 -8.61 10.11
N THR A 67 20.34 -7.43 10.35
CA THR A 67 20.81 -6.18 9.72
C THR A 67 20.75 -4.95 10.63
N GLY A 68 20.72 -5.14 11.96
CA GLY A 68 20.74 -4.03 12.92
C GLY A 68 19.37 -3.40 13.22
N GLY A 69 18.27 -4.08 12.91
CA GLY A 69 16.91 -3.70 13.31
C GLY A 69 16.04 -3.11 12.19
N CYS A 70 14.73 -3.02 12.46
CA CYS A 70 13.73 -2.60 11.46
C CYS A 70 13.86 -1.14 11.02
N LEU A 71 14.55 -0.29 11.79
CA LEU A 71 14.71 1.14 11.48
C LEU A 71 15.74 1.41 10.37
N LEU A 72 16.68 0.48 10.17
CA LEU A 72 17.78 0.62 9.22
C LEU A 72 17.51 -0.16 7.92
N GLN A 73 16.41 -0.89 7.84
CA GLN A 73 16.08 -1.77 6.73
C GLN A 73 14.86 -1.28 5.95
N ASP A 74 15.04 -1.15 4.63
CA ASP A 74 13.97 -0.86 3.69
C ASP A 74 13.35 -2.15 3.13
N LYS A 75 12.76 -2.96 4.02
CA LYS A 75 12.13 -4.23 3.65
C LYS A 75 10.72 -3.98 3.13
N GLY A 76 10.45 -4.39 1.88
CA GLY A 76 9.11 -4.34 1.32
C GLY A 76 8.96 -5.13 0.02
N PRO A 77 7.75 -5.18 -0.56
CA PRO A 77 7.49 -5.89 -1.82
C PRO A 77 8.39 -5.48 -2.99
N TRP A 78 8.88 -4.23 -2.98
CA TRP A 78 9.83 -3.72 -3.98
C TRP A 78 11.23 -4.34 -3.90
N THR A 79 11.53 -5.08 -2.83
CA THR A 79 12.79 -5.84 -2.68
C THR A 79 12.66 -7.29 -3.15
N ASP A 80 11.44 -7.77 -3.39
CA ASP A 80 11.18 -9.15 -3.80
C ASP A 80 11.46 -9.35 -5.30
N ALA A 81 12.37 -10.27 -5.63
CA ALA A 81 12.77 -10.53 -7.02
C ALA A 81 11.61 -11.04 -7.89
N GLY A 82 10.62 -11.74 -7.32
CA GLY A 82 9.42 -12.19 -8.02
C GLY A 82 8.52 -11.03 -8.40
N ILE A 83 8.32 -10.07 -7.49
CA ILE A 83 7.50 -8.87 -7.76
C ILE A 83 8.20 -7.92 -8.74
N ILE A 84 9.52 -7.78 -8.62
CA ILE A 84 10.32 -7.00 -9.58
C ILE A 84 10.26 -7.63 -10.99
N ARG A 85 10.27 -8.97 -11.08
CA ARG A 85 10.11 -9.66 -12.37
C ARG A 85 8.70 -9.49 -12.93
N ALA A 86 7.67 -9.70 -12.12
CA ALA A 86 6.27 -9.54 -12.54
C ALA A 86 5.94 -8.11 -12.98
N SER A 87 6.53 -7.10 -12.35
CA SER A 87 6.37 -5.69 -12.78
C SER A 87 7.12 -5.33 -14.07
N LYS A 88 8.13 -6.11 -14.46
CA LYS A 88 8.86 -5.96 -15.73
C LYS A 88 8.21 -6.72 -16.87
N GLU A 89 7.36 -7.69 -16.58
CA GLU A 89 6.69 -8.49 -17.60
C GLU A 89 5.63 -7.62 -18.29
N PRO A 90 5.70 -7.43 -19.62
CA PRO A 90 4.68 -6.67 -20.32
C PRO A 90 3.38 -7.47 -20.19
N SER A 91 2.44 -6.95 -19.42
CA SER A 91 1.07 -7.45 -19.33
C SER A 91 0.62 -7.90 -20.71
N ALA A 92 0.58 -9.21 -20.91
CA ALA A 92 0.12 -9.83 -22.13
C ALA A 92 -1.34 -9.39 -22.28
N ARG A 93 -1.56 -8.36 -23.10
CA ARG A 93 -2.91 -7.94 -23.47
C ARG A 93 -3.58 -9.18 -24.04
N HIS A 94 -4.64 -9.59 -23.37
CA HIS A 94 -5.67 -10.42 -23.93
C HIS A 94 -6.05 -9.83 -25.30
N VAL A 95 -5.64 -10.45 -26.40
CA VAL A 95 -6.17 -10.13 -27.72
C VAL A 95 -7.54 -10.78 -27.77
N ASP A 96 -8.55 -10.05 -27.27
CA ASP A 96 -9.95 -10.40 -27.48
C ASP A 96 -10.18 -10.47 -28.99
N SER A 97 -10.29 -11.71 -29.48
CA SER A 97 -10.51 -12.04 -30.87
C SER A 97 -11.98 -11.85 -31.20
N THR A 98 -12.44 -10.60 -31.27
CA THR A 98 -13.75 -10.31 -31.86
C THR A 98 -13.73 -9.11 -32.81
N CYS A 99 -14.30 -9.38 -33.98
CA CYS A 99 -14.98 -8.47 -34.90
C CYS A 99 -14.16 -7.77 -36.00
N GLY A 100 -14.45 -8.16 -37.26
CA GLY A 100 -14.57 -7.16 -38.33
C GLY A 100 -13.96 -7.46 -39.72
N ARG A 101 -14.46 -8.48 -40.43
CA ARG A 101 -14.88 -8.41 -41.85
C ARG A 101 -14.10 -7.47 -42.79
N LYS A 102 -13.37 -8.04 -43.77
CA LYS A 102 -13.47 -7.61 -45.18
C LYS A 102 -13.45 -8.82 -46.12
N ARG A 103 -14.55 -8.95 -46.86
CA ARG A 103 -14.67 -9.75 -48.08
C ARG A 103 -13.87 -9.07 -49.17
N THR A 104 -13.06 -9.82 -49.92
CA THR A 104 -12.72 -9.45 -51.29
C THR A 104 -12.68 -10.72 -52.13
N LEU A 105 -13.44 -10.67 -53.20
CA LEU A 105 -13.67 -11.68 -54.23
C LEU A 105 -12.52 -11.61 -55.26
N GLY A 106 -12.09 -12.75 -55.81
CA GLY A 106 -11.15 -12.85 -56.94
C GLY A 106 -10.35 -14.16 -56.84
N MET A 107 -10.80 -15.29 -57.40
CA MET A 107 -10.92 -15.68 -58.82
C MET A 107 -9.56 -16.04 -59.46
N LEU A 108 -9.53 -17.26 -60.03
CA LEU A 108 -8.57 -17.90 -60.96
C LEU A 108 -7.42 -18.77 -60.39
N LEU A 109 -7.68 -20.09 -60.36
CA LEU A 109 -7.14 -21.17 -61.22
C LEU A 109 -5.63 -21.29 -61.52
N LEU A 110 -5.20 -22.57 -61.62
CA LEU A 110 -3.93 -23.22 -62.03
C LEU A 110 -2.94 -23.50 -60.87
N GLU A 111 -2.55 -24.73 -60.54
CA GLU A 111 -2.75 -26.10 -61.05
C GLU A 111 -3.01 -27.05 -59.86
#